data_AF-A0A9W7ABY3-F1
#
_entry.id   AF-A0A9W7ABY3-F1
#
_cell.length_a   1.000
_cell.length_b   1.000
_cell.length_c   1.000
_cell.angle_alpha   90.00
_cell.angle_beta   90.00
_cell.angle_gamma   90.00
#
_symmetry.space_group_name_H-M   'P 1'
#
loop_
_entity.id
_entity.type
_entity.pdbx_description
1 polymer ?
#
loop_
_entity_poly.entity_id
_entity_poly.type
_entity_poly.pdbx_seq_one_letter_code
_entity_poly.pdbx_strand_id
1 'polypeptide(L)'
;MLAQRTLSRLNRLTSARFMSTKHLIVTAVGPEQPGIVASATDTILTSGGNVTESRGIKLGSEFALILAVSGSSSSINSIPKKLENQGGKLKGFEFMFKETSDPLVEEVEEPNFMGTVRVRGMDQPGIVSKVSSLLAEHNMSLERLETTIDTEAPFGGTQLFMMEAMVAHTEPVGDDWMGWMEVMDAIEEFGEEYNIDAELEPFAEEDEEFEDEEEQEEQDYTIKKRIWEGGVESS
;
A
#
# COMPACT_ATOMS: atom_id res chain seq x y z
N MET A 1 35.36 14.06 -25.81
CA MET A 1 36.06 12.88 -26.37
C MET A 1 36.68 12.17 -25.18
N LEU A 2 36.33 10.96 -24.72
CA LEU A 2 35.93 9.77 -25.48
C LEU A 2 35.33 8.68 -24.54
N ALA A 3 34.62 9.05 -23.45
CA ALA A 3 34.19 8.09 -22.42
C ALA A 3 32.66 7.97 -22.19
N GLN A 4 31.82 8.57 -23.05
CA GLN A 4 30.35 8.48 -22.93
C GLN A 4 29.67 7.85 -24.15
N ARG A 5 30.43 7.23 -25.05
CA ARG A 5 29.90 6.67 -26.32
C ARG A 5 30.01 5.15 -26.44
N THR A 6 30.28 4.43 -25.35
CA THR A 6 30.50 2.98 -25.37
C THR A 6 29.65 2.17 -24.37
N LEU A 7 28.66 2.78 -23.70
CA LEU A 7 27.68 2.03 -22.89
C LEU A 7 26.36 1.76 -23.62
N SER A 8 26.16 2.32 -24.82
CA SER A 8 24.97 2.06 -25.64
C SER A 8 25.02 0.76 -26.45
N ARG A 9 26.13 0.01 -26.38
CA ARG A 9 26.28 -1.33 -27.00
C ARG A 9 26.14 -2.51 -26.03
N LEU A 10 26.18 -2.29 -24.71
CA LEU A 10 25.97 -3.37 -23.73
C LEU A 10 24.50 -3.57 -23.33
N ASN A 11 23.64 -2.56 -23.51
CA ASN A 11 22.19 -2.72 -23.29
C ASN A 11 21.45 -3.43 -24.44
N ARG A 12 22.16 -3.92 -25.46
CA ARG A 12 21.58 -4.75 -26.53
C ARG A 12 21.67 -6.26 -26.25
N LEU A 13 22.33 -6.67 -25.17
CA LEU A 13 22.32 -8.07 -24.70
C LEU A 13 21.29 -8.33 -23.59
N THR A 14 20.66 -7.29 -23.04
CA THR A 14 19.41 -7.36 -22.26
C THR A 14 18.15 -7.42 -23.14
N SER A 15 18.32 -7.60 -24.46
CA SER A 15 17.22 -7.75 -25.42
C SER A 15 16.62 -9.18 -25.46
N ALA A 16 16.97 -10.04 -24.51
CA ALA A 16 16.53 -11.44 -24.48
C ALA A 16 15.43 -11.76 -23.46
N ARG A 17 14.82 -10.76 -22.79
CA ARG A 17 13.73 -11.06 -21.84
C ARG A 17 12.68 -9.97 -21.63
N PHE A 18 12.39 -9.14 -22.63
CA PHE A 18 11.05 -8.54 -22.74
C PHE A 18 10.05 -9.65 -23.10
N MET A 19 9.82 -10.59 -22.18
CA MET A 19 8.48 -11.13 -22.05
C MET A 19 7.67 -9.93 -21.58
N SER A 20 6.73 -9.45 -22.40
CA SER A 20 5.85 -8.36 -22.00
C SER A 20 5.09 -8.80 -20.76
N THR A 21 5.60 -8.38 -19.60
CA THR A 21 4.92 -8.57 -18.32
C THR A 21 3.63 -7.79 -18.44
N LYS A 22 2.52 -8.50 -18.30
CA LYS A 22 1.19 -7.93 -18.21
C LYS A 22 0.76 -7.93 -16.76
N HIS A 23 -0.11 -6.98 -16.43
CA HIS A 23 -0.66 -6.82 -15.09
C HIS A 23 -2.18 -6.92 -15.15
N LEU A 24 -2.75 -7.52 -14.10
CA LEU A 24 -4.17 -7.81 -13.97
C LEU A 24 -4.61 -7.55 -12.55
N ILE A 25 -5.63 -6.71 -12.38
CA ILE A 25 -6.37 -6.62 -11.14
C ILE A 25 -7.45 -7.69 -11.15
N VAL A 26 -7.45 -8.51 -10.10
CA VAL A 26 -8.49 -9.50 -9.80
C VAL A 26 -9.25 -9.03 -8.59
N THR A 27 -10.55 -8.78 -8.73
CA THR A 27 -11.46 -8.58 -7.59
C THR A 27 -12.34 -9.80 -7.44
N ALA A 28 -12.53 -10.29 -6.22
CA ALA A 28 -13.35 -11.45 -5.92
C ALA A 28 -14.21 -11.17 -4.68
N VAL A 29 -15.51 -11.43 -4.74
CA VAL A 29 -16.44 -11.29 -3.60
C VAL A 29 -17.27 -12.56 -3.47
N GLY A 30 -17.35 -13.13 -2.27
CA GLY A 30 -18.14 -14.33 -2.02
C GLY A 30 -18.12 -14.77 -0.56
N PRO A 31 -18.74 -15.92 -0.23
CA PRO A 31 -18.95 -16.34 1.14
C PRO A 31 -17.64 -16.66 1.84
N GLU A 32 -17.49 -16.20 3.09
CA GLU A 32 -16.28 -16.43 3.89
C GLU A 32 -16.17 -17.91 4.30
N GLN A 33 -15.03 -18.52 3.98
CA GLN A 33 -14.58 -19.81 4.50
C GLN A 33 -13.05 -19.92 4.54
N PRO A 34 -12.50 -20.70 5.50
CA PRO A 34 -11.07 -20.96 5.55
C PRO A 34 -10.50 -21.48 4.22
N GLY A 35 -9.43 -20.84 3.77
CA GLY A 35 -8.63 -21.24 2.61
C GLY A 35 -8.90 -20.49 1.31
N ILE A 36 -9.78 -19.47 1.26
CA ILE A 36 -10.07 -18.70 0.03
C ILE A 36 -8.80 -18.08 -0.55
N VAL A 37 -8.03 -17.35 0.26
CA VAL A 37 -6.81 -16.67 -0.21
C VAL A 37 -5.82 -17.68 -0.77
N ALA A 38 -5.56 -18.78 -0.04
CA ALA A 38 -4.69 -19.86 -0.50
C ALA A 38 -5.18 -20.47 -1.83
N SER A 39 -6.49 -20.68 -1.97
CA SER A 39 -7.11 -21.22 -3.18
C SER A 39 -6.92 -20.30 -4.40
N ALA A 40 -7.15 -19.00 -4.22
CA ALA A 40 -6.99 -18.00 -5.27
C ALA A 40 -5.52 -17.83 -5.68
N THR A 41 -4.62 -17.68 -4.71
CA THR A 41 -3.19 -17.47 -4.99
C THR A 41 -2.52 -18.72 -5.57
N ASP A 42 -2.89 -19.92 -5.14
CA ASP A 42 -2.41 -21.17 -5.75
C ASP A 42 -2.88 -21.32 -7.21
N THR A 43 -4.14 -20.95 -7.50
CA THR A 43 -4.65 -20.95 -8.88
C THR A 43 -3.89 -19.96 -9.77
N ILE A 44 -3.55 -18.79 -9.24
CA ILE A 44 -2.73 -17.78 -9.94
C ILE A 44 -1.31 -18.31 -10.17
N LEU A 45 -0.68 -18.85 -9.12
CA LEU A 45 0.69 -19.38 -9.16
C LEU A 45 0.82 -20.54 -10.15
N THR A 46 -0.08 -21.52 -10.10
CA THR A 46 -0.12 -22.66 -11.04
C THR A 46 -0.46 -22.25 -12.48
N SER A 47 -0.92 -21.01 -12.68
CA SER A 47 -1.11 -20.39 -13.99
C SER A 47 0.09 -19.60 -14.49
N GLY A 48 1.17 -19.58 -13.71
CA GLY A 48 2.37 -18.82 -14.02
C GLY A 48 2.19 -17.31 -13.86
N GLY A 49 1.26 -16.88 -13.01
CA GLY A 49 1.14 -15.50 -12.54
C GLY A 49 1.78 -15.34 -11.16
N ASN A 50 2.07 -14.10 -10.77
CA ASN A 50 2.59 -13.72 -9.48
C ASN A 50 1.69 -12.66 -8.86
N VAL A 51 1.31 -12.80 -7.59
CA VAL A 51 0.61 -11.74 -6.85
C VAL A 51 1.64 -10.74 -6.35
N THR A 52 1.52 -9.47 -6.74
CA THR A 52 2.44 -8.39 -6.37
C THR A 52 1.92 -7.58 -5.20
N GLU A 53 0.61 -7.36 -5.15
CA GLU A 53 -0.08 -6.69 -4.03
C GLU A 53 -1.43 -7.37 -3.81
N SER A 54 -1.90 -7.36 -2.56
CA SER A 54 -3.23 -7.88 -2.23
C SER A 54 -3.85 -7.13 -1.07
N ARG A 55 -5.17 -6.93 -1.14
CA ARG A 55 -6.00 -6.46 -0.03
C ARG A 55 -7.19 -7.39 0.12
N GLY A 56 -7.51 -7.79 1.36
CA GLY A 56 -8.62 -8.68 1.64
C GLY A 56 -9.34 -8.24 2.90
N ILE A 57 -10.67 -8.28 2.88
CA ILE A 57 -11.50 -7.89 4.02
C ILE A 57 -12.72 -8.79 4.14
N LYS A 58 -13.05 -9.16 5.37
CA LYS A 58 -14.30 -9.83 5.70
C LYS A 58 -15.33 -8.79 6.13
N LEU A 59 -16.48 -8.77 5.50
CA LEU A 59 -17.61 -7.93 5.88
C LEU A 59 -18.87 -8.81 6.00
N GLY A 60 -19.38 -8.95 7.22
CA GLY A 60 -20.49 -9.86 7.51
C GLY A 60 -20.15 -11.32 7.23
N SER A 61 -20.96 -11.98 6.40
CA SER A 61 -20.73 -13.36 5.94
C SER A 61 -19.87 -13.46 4.68
N GLU A 62 -19.49 -12.31 4.11
CA GLU A 62 -18.77 -12.23 2.84
C GLU A 62 -17.30 -11.89 3.05
N PHE A 63 -16.50 -12.27 2.07
CA PHE A 63 -15.09 -11.94 1.95
C PHE A 63 -14.85 -11.30 0.58
N ALA A 64 -14.24 -10.11 0.59
CA ALA A 64 -13.82 -9.40 -0.60
C ALA A 64 -12.29 -9.43 -0.69
N LEU A 65 -11.77 -9.68 -1.89
CA LEU A 65 -10.34 -9.81 -2.17
C LEU A 65 -10.00 -9.04 -3.45
N ILE A 66 -8.98 -8.20 -3.38
CA ILE A 66 -8.38 -7.52 -4.53
C ILE A 66 -6.92 -7.98 -4.64
N LEU A 67 -6.49 -8.42 -5.80
CA LEU A 67 -5.14 -8.89 -6.09
C LEU A 67 -4.60 -8.15 -7.31
N ALA A 68 -3.41 -7.57 -7.19
CA ALA A 68 -2.59 -7.18 -8.32
C ALA A 68 -1.73 -8.37 -8.74
N VAL A 69 -1.85 -8.77 -10.01
CA VAL A 69 -1.22 -9.96 -10.56
C VAL A 69 -0.36 -9.61 -11.75
N SER A 70 0.91 -9.99 -11.74
CA SER A 70 1.83 -9.84 -12.87
C SER A 70 2.15 -11.20 -13.52
N GLY A 71 2.51 -11.20 -14.80
CA GLY A 71 2.93 -12.43 -15.47
C GLY A 71 3.07 -12.29 -16.98
N SER A 72 3.40 -13.41 -17.64
CA SER A 72 3.42 -13.44 -19.10
C SER A 72 2.03 -13.17 -19.68
N SER A 73 1.97 -12.66 -20.91
CA SER A 73 0.69 -12.44 -21.60
C SER A 73 -0.19 -13.70 -21.64
N SER A 74 0.39 -14.88 -21.82
CA SER A 74 -0.36 -16.15 -21.79
C SER A 74 -0.85 -16.51 -20.39
N SER A 75 -0.07 -16.24 -19.35
CA SER A 75 -0.46 -16.49 -17.95
C SER A 75 -1.68 -15.65 -17.61
N ILE A 76 -1.57 -14.33 -17.81
CA ILE A 76 -2.61 -13.34 -17.50
C ILE A 76 -3.92 -13.65 -18.23
N ASN A 77 -3.85 -13.98 -19.52
CA ASN A 77 -5.05 -14.34 -20.30
C ASN A 77 -5.74 -15.63 -19.83
N SER A 78 -5.03 -16.51 -19.12
CA SER A 78 -5.55 -17.81 -18.67
C SER A 78 -6.16 -17.77 -17.26
N ILE A 79 -5.69 -16.85 -16.41
CA ILE A 79 -6.06 -16.75 -14.99
C ILE A 79 -7.57 -16.55 -14.78
N PRO A 80 -8.27 -15.64 -15.49
CA PRO A 80 -9.69 -15.41 -15.28
C PRO A 80 -10.53 -16.70 -15.35
N LYS A 81 -10.38 -17.44 -16.44
CA LYS A 81 -11.10 -18.70 -16.66
C LYS A 81 -10.76 -19.76 -15.62
N LYS A 82 -9.52 -19.80 -15.12
CA LYS A 82 -9.12 -20.80 -14.13
C LYS A 82 -9.68 -20.49 -12.76
N LEU A 83 -9.72 -19.21 -12.35
CA LEU A 83 -10.35 -18.79 -11.11
C LEU A 83 -11.86 -19.05 -11.13
N GLU A 84 -12.54 -18.67 -12.21
CA GLU A 84 -13.98 -18.92 -12.38
C GLU A 84 -14.32 -20.42 -12.36
N ASN A 85 -13.46 -21.27 -12.92
CA ASN A 85 -13.70 -22.71 -13.01
C ASN A 85 -13.12 -23.53 -11.84
N GLN A 86 -12.40 -22.90 -10.90
CA GLN A 86 -11.71 -23.64 -9.83
C GLN A 86 -12.70 -24.43 -8.95
N GLY A 87 -13.90 -23.88 -8.77
CA GLY A 87 -14.92 -24.45 -7.88
C GLY A 87 -14.40 -24.53 -6.44
N GLY A 88 -14.77 -25.60 -5.72
CA GLY A 88 -14.25 -25.86 -4.37
C GLY A 88 -14.41 -24.69 -3.42
N LYS A 89 -13.28 -24.11 -2.98
CA LYS A 89 -13.24 -22.99 -2.03
C LYS A 89 -13.61 -21.64 -2.64
N LEU A 90 -13.53 -21.50 -3.97
CA LEU A 90 -13.97 -20.32 -4.70
C LEU A 90 -15.40 -20.48 -5.25
N LYS A 91 -16.11 -21.54 -4.88
CA LYS A 91 -17.51 -21.71 -5.26
C LYS A 91 -18.36 -20.61 -4.62
N GLY A 92 -19.11 -19.87 -5.45
CA GLY A 92 -19.96 -18.77 -5.01
C GLY A 92 -19.27 -17.41 -5.00
N PHE A 93 -18.02 -17.33 -5.45
CA PHE A 93 -17.35 -16.05 -5.69
C PHE A 93 -17.74 -15.46 -7.03
N GLU A 94 -18.03 -14.17 -7.03
CA GLU A 94 -18.12 -13.32 -8.21
C GLU A 94 -16.75 -12.67 -8.46
N PHE A 95 -16.28 -12.72 -9.70
CA PHE A 95 -14.98 -12.19 -10.08
C PHE A 95 -15.10 -11.03 -11.06
N MET A 96 -14.21 -10.06 -10.92
CA MET A 96 -13.95 -8.99 -11.89
C MET A 96 -12.47 -8.98 -12.24
N PHE A 97 -12.18 -8.77 -13.51
CA PHE A 97 -10.83 -8.78 -14.06
C PHE A 97 -10.59 -7.51 -14.86
N LYS A 98 -9.51 -6.79 -14.55
CA LYS A 98 -9.13 -5.56 -15.25
C LYS A 98 -7.63 -5.58 -15.57
N GLU A 99 -7.26 -5.65 -16.84
CA GLU A 99 -5.86 -5.44 -17.23
C GLU A 99 -5.45 -4.02 -16.83
N THR A 100 -4.23 -3.88 -16.30
CA THR A 100 -3.67 -2.60 -15.86
C THR A 100 -2.24 -2.43 -16.36
N SER A 101 -1.74 -1.19 -16.30
CA SER A 101 -0.35 -0.82 -16.55
C SER A 101 0.59 -1.43 -15.52
N ASP A 102 1.88 -1.43 -15.85
CA ASP A 102 2.91 -1.85 -14.90
C ASP A 102 3.09 -0.76 -13.83
N PRO A 103 2.91 -1.07 -12.54
CA PRO A 103 3.11 -0.10 -11.47
C PRO A 103 4.55 0.44 -11.40
N LEU A 104 5.53 -0.24 -12.01
CA LEU A 104 6.92 0.24 -12.12
C LEU A 104 7.17 1.13 -13.35
N VAL A 105 6.19 1.28 -14.24
CA VAL A 105 6.29 2.12 -15.44
C VAL A 105 5.49 3.42 -15.28
N GLU A 106 4.49 3.44 -14.41
CA GLU A 106 3.89 4.69 -13.97
C GLU A 106 4.89 5.38 -13.01
N GLU A 107 5.31 6.59 -13.34
CA GLU A 107 6.00 7.47 -12.39
C GLU A 107 5.00 7.72 -11.26
N VAL A 108 5.06 6.90 -10.21
CA VAL A 108 4.35 7.18 -8.97
C VAL A 108 5.11 8.34 -8.35
N GLU A 109 4.64 9.56 -8.62
CA GLU A 109 5.12 10.75 -7.91
C GLU A 109 4.87 10.51 -6.42
N GLU A 110 5.91 10.73 -5.61
CA GLU A 110 5.76 10.66 -4.16
C GLU A 110 4.69 11.68 -3.74
N PRO A 111 3.76 11.29 -2.86
CA PRO A 111 2.71 12.18 -2.44
C PRO A 111 3.32 13.39 -1.71
N ASN A 112 2.85 14.59 -2.04
CA ASN A 112 3.27 15.83 -1.39
C ASN A 112 2.86 15.89 0.10
N PHE A 113 1.90 15.05 0.49
CA PHE A 113 1.48 14.86 1.85
C PHE A 113 0.85 13.49 2.00
N MET A 114 1.07 12.85 3.15
CA MET A 114 0.24 11.75 3.63
C MET A 114 -0.18 12.02 5.07
N GLY A 115 -1.38 11.57 5.43
CA GLY A 115 -1.85 11.62 6.81
C GLY A 115 -2.91 10.56 7.10
N THR A 116 -3.30 10.49 8.37
CA THR A 116 -4.40 9.67 8.85
C THR A 116 -5.49 10.58 9.41
N VAL A 117 -6.69 10.47 8.85
CA VAL A 117 -7.90 11.10 9.37
C VAL A 117 -8.61 10.10 10.26
N ARG A 118 -8.90 10.49 11.50
CA ARG A 118 -9.73 9.70 12.43
C ARG A 118 -10.99 10.46 12.77
N VAL A 119 -12.11 9.76 12.75
CA VAL A 119 -13.42 10.29 13.13
C VAL A 119 -14.10 9.33 14.08
N ARG A 120 -14.52 9.81 15.25
CA ARG A 120 -15.16 9.03 16.29
C ARG A 120 -16.34 9.79 16.88
N GLY A 121 -17.50 9.15 16.97
CA GLY A 121 -18.66 9.82 17.55
C GLY A 121 -19.93 8.99 17.50
N MET A 122 -21.07 9.63 17.74
CA MET A 122 -22.36 9.00 17.49
C MET A 122 -22.54 8.75 16.00
N ASP A 123 -23.07 7.58 15.64
CA ASP A 123 -23.40 7.29 14.24
C ASP A 123 -24.48 8.26 13.73
N GLN A 124 -24.19 8.89 12.59
CA GLN A 124 -25.06 9.86 11.94
C GLN A 124 -25.16 9.51 10.45
N PRO A 125 -26.39 9.50 9.89
CA PRO A 125 -26.56 9.27 8.46
C PRO A 125 -25.70 10.21 7.60
N GLY A 126 -24.88 9.61 6.74
CA GLY A 126 -24.05 10.33 5.78
C GLY A 126 -22.70 10.83 6.30
N ILE A 127 -22.29 10.50 7.53
CA ILE A 127 -20.98 10.92 8.08
C ILE A 127 -19.81 10.57 7.15
N VAL A 128 -19.75 9.32 6.65
CA VAL A 128 -18.72 8.88 5.68
C VAL A 128 -18.76 9.73 4.41
N SER A 129 -19.95 10.02 3.89
CA SER A 129 -20.11 10.84 2.68
C SER A 129 -19.62 12.26 2.89
N LYS A 130 -19.87 12.85 4.06
CA LYS A 130 -19.47 14.22 4.36
C LYS A 130 -17.95 14.33 4.54
N VAL A 131 -17.35 13.45 5.34
CA VAL A 131 -15.89 13.43 5.53
C VAL A 131 -15.17 13.19 4.21
N SER A 132 -15.61 12.20 3.42
CA SER A 132 -14.99 11.94 2.11
C SER A 132 -15.17 13.08 1.11
N SER A 133 -16.30 13.81 1.18
CA SER A 133 -16.52 14.99 0.33
C SER A 133 -15.62 16.15 0.75
N LEU A 134 -15.49 16.40 2.05
CA LEU A 134 -14.58 17.39 2.60
C LEU A 134 -13.15 17.13 2.13
N LEU A 135 -12.66 15.90 2.26
CA LEU A 135 -11.33 15.51 1.78
C LEU A 135 -11.17 15.71 0.27
N ALA A 136 -12.18 15.35 -0.52
CA ALA A 136 -12.16 15.54 -1.97
C ALA A 136 -12.16 17.02 -2.37
N GLU A 137 -12.85 17.90 -1.64
CA GLU A 137 -12.85 19.36 -1.86
C GLU A 137 -11.46 19.97 -1.66
N HIS A 138 -10.62 19.33 -0.86
CA HIS A 138 -9.22 19.71 -0.62
C HIS A 138 -8.21 18.86 -1.43
N ASN A 139 -8.64 18.18 -2.50
CA ASN A 139 -7.80 17.34 -3.35
C ASN A 139 -7.04 16.21 -2.62
N MET A 140 -7.61 15.72 -1.50
CA MET A 140 -7.05 14.60 -0.77
C MET A 140 -7.62 13.28 -1.33
N SER A 141 -6.73 12.42 -1.82
CA SER A 141 -7.03 11.04 -2.20
C SER A 141 -7.22 10.18 -0.95
N LEU A 142 -8.10 9.17 -1.04
CA LEU A 142 -8.28 8.14 -0.01
C LEU A 142 -7.52 6.87 -0.41
N GLU A 143 -6.40 6.61 0.26
CA GLU A 143 -5.57 5.42 0.04
C GLU A 143 -6.09 4.19 0.77
N ARG A 144 -6.75 4.41 1.92
CA ARG A 144 -7.44 3.40 2.71
C ARG A 144 -8.58 4.07 3.47
N LEU A 145 -9.70 3.37 3.60
CA LEU A 145 -10.83 3.79 4.43
C LEU A 145 -11.40 2.57 5.14
N GLU A 146 -11.44 2.63 6.46
CA GLU A 146 -12.05 1.62 7.32
C GLU A 146 -13.06 2.27 8.24
N THR A 147 -14.22 1.63 8.40
CA THR A 147 -15.26 2.10 9.32
C THR A 147 -15.77 0.94 10.14
N THR A 148 -16.05 1.20 11.41
CA THR A 148 -16.59 0.22 12.33
C THR A 148 -17.62 0.87 13.25
N ILE A 149 -18.55 0.05 13.73
CA ILE A 149 -19.44 0.42 14.82
C ILE A 149 -18.95 -0.31 16.06
N ASP A 150 -18.37 0.42 17.00
CA ASP A 150 -18.02 -0.11 18.30
C ASP A 150 -19.30 -0.27 19.13
N THR A 151 -19.59 -1.53 19.47
CA THR A 151 -20.75 -1.93 20.26
C THR A 151 -20.40 -2.21 21.73
N GLU A 152 -19.11 -2.14 22.10
CA GLU A 152 -18.56 -2.48 23.41
C GLU A 152 -18.22 -1.25 24.26
N ALA A 153 -18.95 -0.13 24.11
CA ALA A 153 -18.81 0.99 25.04
C ALA A 153 -19.10 0.51 26.49
N PRO A 154 -18.11 0.45 27.41
CA PRO A 154 -18.20 -0.33 28.65
C PRO A 154 -19.31 0.10 29.64
N PHE A 155 -19.99 1.23 29.39
CA PHE A 155 -20.98 1.79 30.32
C PHE A 155 -22.24 2.42 29.67
N GLY A 156 -22.44 2.33 28.35
CA GLY A 156 -23.37 3.26 27.67
C GLY A 156 -24.54 2.68 26.87
N GLY A 157 -24.41 1.50 26.25
CA GLY A 157 -25.40 1.03 25.26
C GLY A 157 -25.50 1.88 23.98
N THR A 158 -24.74 2.97 23.88
CA THR A 158 -24.62 3.82 22.68
C THR A 158 -23.57 3.23 21.75
N GLN A 159 -23.95 3.01 20.50
CA GLN A 159 -23.05 2.59 19.43
C GLN A 159 -22.16 3.78 19.04
N LEU A 160 -20.84 3.57 19.01
CA LEU A 160 -19.89 4.57 18.54
C LEU A 160 -19.47 4.24 17.12
N PHE A 161 -19.63 5.20 16.22
CA PHE A 161 -19.04 5.15 14.90
C PHE A 161 -17.55 5.50 15.00
N MET A 162 -16.72 4.72 14.32
CA MET A 162 -15.31 4.98 14.15
C MET A 162 -14.96 4.88 12.67
N MET A 163 -14.19 5.83 12.18
CA MET A 163 -13.63 5.87 10.83
C MET A 163 -12.15 6.19 10.92
N GLU A 164 -11.34 5.42 10.19
CA GLU A 164 -9.93 5.71 9.97
C GLU A 164 -9.69 5.72 8.46
N ALA A 165 -9.09 6.81 7.98
CA ALA A 165 -8.78 7.00 6.58
C ALA A 165 -7.33 7.42 6.40
N MET A 166 -6.59 6.69 5.57
CA MET A 166 -5.30 7.17 5.09
C MET A 166 -5.53 8.05 3.87
N VAL A 167 -5.00 9.26 3.93
CA VAL A 167 -5.16 10.28 2.90
C VAL A 167 -3.82 10.67 2.32
N ALA A 168 -3.81 11.04 1.04
CA ALA A 168 -2.63 11.53 0.35
C ALA A 168 -2.98 12.71 -0.57
N HIS A 169 -2.07 13.66 -0.71
CA HIS A 169 -2.18 14.72 -1.71
C HIS A 169 -1.14 14.50 -2.81
N THR A 170 -1.59 14.23 -4.03
CA THR A 170 -0.70 13.88 -5.15
C THR A 170 -0.67 14.93 -6.26
N GLU A 171 -1.45 16.01 -6.17
CA GLU A 171 -1.37 17.07 -7.18
C GLU A 171 -0.08 17.89 -7.00
N PRO A 172 0.58 18.31 -8.10
CA PRO A 172 1.81 19.09 -8.03
C PRO A 172 1.61 20.40 -7.26
N VAL A 173 2.44 20.64 -6.26
CA VAL A 173 2.46 21.85 -5.44
C VAL A 173 3.89 22.42 -5.36
N GLY A 174 4.04 23.62 -4.79
CA GLY A 174 5.37 24.17 -4.51
C GLY A 174 5.99 23.58 -3.24
N ASP A 175 7.31 23.66 -3.12
CA ASP A 175 8.09 23.08 -2.01
C ASP A 175 7.61 23.52 -0.61
N ASP A 176 7.07 24.74 -0.47
CA ASP A 176 6.57 25.29 0.79
C ASP A 176 5.04 25.10 0.96
N TRP A 177 4.44 24.11 0.30
CA TRP A 177 2.99 23.91 0.37
C TRP A 177 2.55 23.41 1.75
N MET A 178 1.67 24.18 2.39
CA MET A 178 1.10 23.88 3.70
C MET A 178 -0.42 23.67 3.65
N GLY A 179 -0.96 23.31 2.48
CA GLY A 179 -2.42 23.17 2.30
C GLY A 179 -3.05 22.11 3.22
N TRP A 180 -2.26 21.15 3.70
CA TRP A 180 -2.70 20.20 4.71
C TRP A 180 -3.15 20.84 6.03
N MET A 181 -2.64 22.04 6.38
CA MET A 181 -3.11 22.78 7.55
C MET A 181 -4.54 23.26 7.38
N GLU A 182 -4.92 23.71 6.17
CA GLU A 182 -6.30 24.08 5.86
C GLU A 182 -7.23 22.86 5.96
N VAL A 183 -6.75 21.67 5.56
CA VAL A 183 -7.50 20.41 5.73
C VAL A 183 -7.67 20.05 7.20
N MET A 184 -6.61 20.22 8.01
CA MET A 184 -6.65 19.98 9.44
C MET A 184 -7.68 20.88 10.12
N ASP A 185 -7.64 22.19 9.87
CA ASP A 185 -8.61 23.16 10.37
C ASP A 185 -10.04 22.80 9.95
N ALA A 186 -10.23 22.39 8.69
CA ALA A 186 -11.55 22.01 8.17
C ALA A 186 -12.09 20.72 8.81
N ILE A 187 -11.22 19.75 9.11
CA ILE A 187 -11.58 18.52 9.83
C ILE A 187 -11.96 18.82 11.28
N GLU A 188 -11.24 19.72 11.95
CA GLU A 188 -11.59 20.19 13.29
C GLU A 188 -12.95 20.91 13.32
N GLU A 189 -13.17 21.84 12.38
CA GLU A 189 -14.47 22.55 12.24
C GLU A 189 -15.62 21.56 11.97
N PHE A 190 -15.37 20.53 11.15
CA PHE A 190 -16.32 19.44 10.93
C PHE A 190 -16.63 18.67 12.22
N GLY A 191 -15.62 18.38 13.04
CA GLY A 191 -15.79 17.76 14.36
C GLY A 191 -16.73 18.57 15.25
N GLU A 192 -16.51 19.89 15.31
CA GLU A 192 -17.34 20.82 16.08
C GLU A 192 -18.78 20.89 15.56
N GLU A 193 -18.98 21.05 14.24
CA GLU A 193 -20.30 21.17 13.62
C GLU A 193 -21.17 19.94 13.87
N TYR A 194 -20.59 18.75 13.74
CA TYR A 194 -21.32 17.49 13.86
C TYR A 194 -21.29 16.89 15.28
N ASN A 195 -20.63 17.56 16.23
CA ASN A 195 -20.45 17.11 17.61
C ASN A 195 -19.87 15.68 17.66
N ILE A 196 -18.75 15.51 16.97
CA ILE A 196 -17.94 14.30 16.88
C ILE A 196 -16.46 14.65 17.09
N ASP A 197 -15.66 13.66 17.46
CA ASP A 197 -14.21 13.77 17.52
C ASP A 197 -13.65 13.54 16.11
N ALA A 198 -12.92 14.49 15.55
CA ALA A 198 -12.37 14.42 14.21
C ALA A 198 -10.98 15.07 14.18
N GLU A 199 -9.99 14.35 13.66
CA GLU A 199 -8.59 14.80 13.63
C GLU A 199 -7.90 14.35 12.34
N LEU A 200 -6.92 15.14 11.90
CA LEU A 200 -5.98 14.77 10.84
C LEU A 200 -4.57 14.78 11.44
N GLU A 201 -3.94 13.61 11.46
CA GLU A 201 -2.54 13.47 11.85
C GLU A 201 -1.67 13.31 10.60
N PRO A 202 -0.68 14.19 10.34
CA PRO A 202 0.29 13.96 9.29
C PRO A 202 1.11 12.69 9.59
N PHE A 203 1.50 11.94 8.56
CA PHE A 203 2.58 10.97 8.75
C PHE A 203 3.84 11.76 9.05
N ALA A 204 4.38 11.59 10.26
CA ALA A 204 5.76 11.98 10.48
C ALA A 204 6.62 11.08 9.58
N GLU A 205 7.37 11.67 8.66
CA GLU A 205 8.60 11.02 8.24
C GLU A 205 9.39 10.87 9.54
N GLU A 206 9.47 9.64 10.06
CA GLU A 206 10.56 9.33 10.96
C GLU A 206 11.79 9.64 10.12
N ASP A 207 12.47 10.76 10.42
CA ASP A 207 13.83 10.97 9.98
C ASP A 207 14.56 9.69 10.43
N GLU A 208 14.74 8.73 9.53
CA GLU A 208 15.80 7.75 9.66
C GLU A 208 17.08 8.60 9.57
N GLU A 209 17.44 9.22 10.71
CA GLU A 209 18.82 9.53 11.03
C GLU A 209 19.53 8.17 10.94
N PHE A 210 19.95 7.82 9.73
CA PHE A 210 21.11 6.99 9.53
C PHE A 210 22.25 7.76 10.21
N GLU A 211 22.39 7.59 11.52
CA GLU A 211 23.68 7.77 12.16
C GLU A 211 24.60 6.84 11.36
N ASP A 212 25.51 7.44 10.58
CA ASP A 212 26.57 6.76 9.86
C ASP A 212 27.40 5.93 10.87
N GLU A 213 26.96 4.72 11.20
CA GLU A 213 27.73 3.72 11.95
C GLU A 213 28.92 3.18 11.12
N GLU A 214 29.27 3.80 9.99
CA GLU A 214 30.48 3.46 9.23
C GLU A 214 31.78 4.01 9.84
N GLU A 215 31.75 4.91 10.83
CA GLU A 215 32.99 5.39 11.50
C GLU A 215 33.44 4.58 12.73
N GLN A 216 32.64 3.64 13.25
CA GLN A 216 33.05 2.79 14.39
C GLN A 216 33.68 1.45 13.98
N GLU A 217 33.41 0.91 12.79
CA GLU A 217 34.04 -0.35 12.36
C GLU A 217 35.48 -0.18 11.83
N GLU A 218 35.87 0.98 11.30
CA GLU A 218 37.26 1.23 10.86
C GLU A 218 38.24 1.35 12.05
N GLN A 219 37.79 1.80 13.22
CA GLN A 219 38.65 1.88 14.41
C GLN A 219 38.90 0.49 15.01
N ASP A 220 37.91 -0.40 15.03
CA ASP A 220 38.07 -1.76 15.56
C ASP A 220 38.88 -2.67 14.60
N TYR A 221 38.76 -2.46 13.28
CA TYR A 221 39.63 -3.12 12.30
C TYR A 221 41.09 -2.67 12.40
N THR A 222 41.34 -1.38 12.65
CA THR A 222 42.72 -0.87 12.80
C THR A 222 43.39 -1.39 14.08
N ILE A 223 42.64 -1.55 15.17
CA ILE A 223 43.14 -2.12 16.42
C ILE A 223 43.42 -3.62 16.28
N LYS A 224 42.51 -4.39 15.65
CA LYS A 224 42.69 -5.83 15.44
C LYS A 224 43.83 -6.15 14.46
N LYS A 225 44.04 -5.32 13.42
CA LYS A 225 45.16 -5.50 12.48
C LYS A 225 46.53 -5.22 13.13
N ARG A 226 46.62 -4.25 14.05
CA ARG A 226 47.85 -4.00 14.85
C ARG A 226 48.20 -5.14 15.80
N ILE A 227 47.20 -5.85 16.34
CA ILE A 227 47.42 -6.98 17.25
C ILE A 227 47.84 -8.25 16.49
N TRP A 228 47.37 -8.43 15.24
CA TRP A 228 47.71 -9.61 14.44
C TRP A 228 49.07 -9.52 13.72
N GLU A 229 49.50 -8.32 13.31
CA GLU A 229 50.80 -8.12 12.64
C GLU A 229 52.00 -7.98 13.60
N GLY A 230 51.77 -7.86 14.92
CA GLY A 230 52.82 -7.75 15.94
C GLY A 230 53.22 -9.07 16.62
N GLY A 231 52.67 -10.21 16.18
CA GLY A 231 52.73 -11.49 16.91
C GLY A 231 53.59 -12.59 16.29
N VAL A 232 54.53 -12.27 15.38
CA VAL A 232 55.49 -13.25 14.85
C VAL A 232 56.88 -12.60 14.70
N GLU A 233 57.69 -12.64 15.78
CA GLU A 233 59.14 -12.87 15.68
C GLU A 233 59.78 -13.09 17.07
N SER A 234 60.36 -14.28 17.25
CA SER A 234 61.46 -14.66 18.16
C SER A 234 61.25 -14.65 19.69
N SER A 235 61.11 -15.83 20.30
CA SER A 235 62.21 -16.62 20.92
C SER A 235 61.67 -17.86 21.62
#